data_AF-A0AAV7KH47-F1
#
_entry.id   AF-A0AAV7KH47-F1
#
_cell.length_a   1.000
_cell.length_b   1.000
_cell.length_c   1.000
_cell.angle_alpha   90.00
_cell.angle_beta   90.00
_cell.angle_gamma   90.00
#
_symmetry.space_group_name_H-M   'P 1'
#
loop_
_entity.id
_entity.type
_entity.pdbx_description
1 polymer ?
#
loop_
_entity_poly.entity_id
_entity_poly.type
_entity_poly.pdbx_seq_one_letter_code
_entity_poly.pdbx_strand_id
1 'polypeptide(L)'
;MQPGYTKYCCFLCEWDSRARQSHYIVKEWSLRHQLTAGTKSVSCQSLVNPEKILLPPLHIKLGLMKNFVKAIVKYNEEGEGFKYLKDKFPKVSDAKIKEGIFIGPQIRELFKDLNFEACLNSVEKAAWNSFISLNENFLGTKKSPIYEEIVVTLLDAFRTMGCNMSLKYTFFTHICNSFRKI
;
A
#
# COMPACT_ATOMS: atom_id res chain seq x y z
N MET A 1 -3.08 -15.39 12.61
CA MET A 1 -4.07 -14.28 12.67
C MET A 1 -5.38 -14.80 12.10
N GLN A 2 -6.51 -14.39 12.66
CA GLN A 2 -7.83 -14.72 12.13
C GLN A 2 -7.97 -14.19 10.68
N PRO A 3 -8.54 -14.98 9.76
CA PRO A 3 -8.80 -14.53 8.39
C PRO A 3 -9.97 -13.54 8.35
N GLY A 4 -10.11 -12.83 7.23
CA GLY A 4 -11.22 -11.91 6.98
C GLY A 4 -10.99 -10.47 7.45
N TYR A 5 -12.07 -9.68 7.55
CA TYR A 5 -12.02 -8.26 7.91
C TYR A 5 -12.09 -8.06 9.43
N THR A 6 -10.99 -8.42 10.10
CA THR A 6 -10.88 -8.35 11.57
C THR A 6 -10.32 -7.02 12.04
N LYS A 7 -10.79 -6.54 13.20
CA LYS A 7 -10.39 -5.24 13.80
C LYS A 7 -8.87 -5.11 13.92
N TYR A 8 -8.20 -6.06 14.57
CA TYR A 8 -6.77 -5.99 14.86
C TYR A 8 -5.99 -6.99 14.01
N CYS A 9 -5.90 -6.77 12.69
CA CYS A 9 -5.27 -7.72 11.77
C CYS A 9 -3.74 -7.63 11.69
N CYS A 10 -3.11 -6.58 12.24
CA CYS A 10 -1.66 -6.46 12.31
C CYS A 10 -1.09 -7.35 13.44
N PHE A 11 0.03 -8.01 13.18
CA PHE A 11 0.72 -8.85 14.17
C PHE A 11 1.74 -8.07 15.03
N LEU A 12 2.04 -6.81 14.69
CA LEU A 12 3.01 -5.95 15.41
C LEU A 12 2.34 -4.89 16.27
N CYS A 13 1.21 -4.36 15.82
CA CYS A 13 0.48 -3.32 16.52
C CYS A 13 -1.02 -3.59 16.51
N GLU A 14 -1.75 -2.81 17.30
CA GLU A 14 -3.19 -2.85 17.46
C GLU A 14 -3.88 -1.92 16.46
N TRP A 15 -3.38 -1.88 15.22
CA TRP A 15 -3.99 -1.13 14.14
C TRP A 15 -5.44 -1.57 13.94
N ASP A 16 -6.36 -0.63 14.14
CA ASP A 16 -7.79 -0.87 13.99
C ASP A 16 -8.22 -0.69 12.53
N SER A 17 -8.41 -1.80 11.82
CA SER A 17 -8.82 -1.81 10.41
C SER A 17 -10.18 -1.16 10.15
N ARG A 18 -10.99 -0.93 11.19
CA ARG A 18 -12.33 -0.34 11.11
C ARG A 18 -12.30 1.18 11.34
N ALA A 19 -11.24 1.70 11.98
CA ALA A 19 -11.08 3.12 12.29
C ALA A 19 -10.61 3.97 11.08
N ARG A 20 -11.34 3.94 9.96
CA ARG A 20 -10.94 4.57 8.68
C ARG A 20 -10.62 6.06 8.79
N GLN A 21 -11.36 6.78 9.63
CA GLN A 21 -11.14 8.22 9.86
C GLN A 21 -9.79 8.50 10.53
N SER A 22 -9.29 7.55 11.32
CA SER A 22 -8.05 7.67 12.09
C SER A 22 -6.81 7.20 11.33
N HIS A 23 -6.95 6.45 10.22
CA HIS A 23 -5.83 5.78 9.55
C HIS A 23 -4.71 6.71 9.08
N TYR A 24 -5.05 7.91 8.60
CA TYR A 24 -4.07 8.92 8.19
C TYR A 24 -3.73 9.95 9.27
N ILE A 25 -4.39 9.88 10.43
CA ILE A 25 -4.22 10.83 11.54
C ILE A 25 -3.32 10.20 12.62
N VAL A 26 -3.61 8.95 12.98
CA VAL A 26 -2.88 8.20 13.99
C VAL A 26 -1.63 7.59 13.36
N LYS A 27 -0.49 8.24 13.60
CA LYS A 27 0.82 7.76 13.17
C LYS A 27 1.29 6.54 13.96
N GLU A 28 0.95 6.51 15.25
CA GLU A 28 1.39 5.47 16.19
C GLU A 28 0.21 4.76 16.84
N TRP A 29 0.04 3.49 16.52
CA TRP A 29 -0.83 2.53 17.17
C TRP A 29 -0.09 1.76 18.25
N SER A 30 -0.79 1.37 19.32
CA SER A 30 -0.21 0.59 20.42
C SER A 30 0.43 -0.70 19.92
N LEU A 31 1.68 -0.94 20.32
CA LEU A 31 2.41 -2.15 19.96
C LEU A 31 1.82 -3.37 20.68
N ARG A 32 1.93 -4.54 20.04
CA ARG A 32 1.57 -5.80 20.67
C ARG A 32 2.73 -6.33 21.48
N HIS A 33 2.56 -6.40 22.79
CA HIS A 33 3.55 -7.04 23.66
C HIS A 33 3.47 -8.57 23.60
N GLN A 34 2.28 -9.14 23.39
CA GLN A 34 2.06 -10.59 23.34
C GLN A 34 1.01 -10.98 22.29
N LEU A 35 1.18 -12.14 21.66
CA LEU A 35 0.24 -12.75 20.72
C LEU A 35 -0.54 -13.89 21.39
N THR A 36 -1.40 -13.55 22.35
CA THR A 36 -2.22 -14.54 23.07
C THR A 36 -3.37 -15.03 22.19
N ALA A 37 -3.42 -16.33 21.92
CA ALA A 37 -4.47 -16.95 21.12
C ALA A 37 -5.87 -16.67 21.69
N GLY A 38 -6.84 -16.41 20.81
CA GLY A 38 -8.21 -16.05 21.17
C GLY A 38 -8.43 -14.55 21.42
N THR A 39 -7.36 -13.76 21.59
CA THR A 39 -7.47 -12.32 21.85
C THR A 39 -7.07 -11.48 20.64
N LYS A 40 -7.69 -10.30 20.47
CA LYS A 40 -7.32 -9.29 19.45
C LYS A 40 -6.97 -9.89 18.07
N SER A 41 -7.83 -10.79 17.58
CA SER A 41 -7.71 -11.46 16.28
C SER A 41 -6.51 -12.40 16.10
N VAL A 42 -5.87 -12.82 17.18
CA VAL A 42 -4.87 -13.89 17.18
C VAL A 42 -5.62 -15.23 17.22
N SER A 43 -5.49 -16.02 16.15
CA SER A 43 -6.18 -17.30 16.01
C SER A 43 -5.47 -18.46 16.72
N CYS A 44 -4.15 -18.43 16.73
CA CYS A 44 -3.29 -19.51 17.22
C CYS A 44 -1.97 -18.92 17.71
N GLN A 45 -1.24 -19.70 18.50
CA GLN A 45 0.10 -19.34 18.95
C GLN A 45 1.03 -19.15 17.74
N SER A 46 1.82 -18.08 17.76
CA SER A 46 2.77 -17.81 16.69
C SER A 46 3.91 -18.84 16.72
N LEU A 47 4.18 -19.46 15.57
CA LEU A 47 5.34 -20.33 15.38
C LEU A 47 6.63 -19.55 15.10
N VAL A 48 6.49 -18.29 14.70
CA VAL A 48 7.60 -17.41 14.31
C VAL A 48 7.61 -16.21 15.24
N ASN A 49 8.79 -15.81 15.71
CA ASN A 49 8.94 -14.56 16.44
C ASN A 49 8.53 -13.39 15.51
N PRO A 50 7.58 -12.52 15.91
CA PRO A 50 7.16 -11.35 15.13
C PRO A 50 8.31 -10.47 14.61
N GLU A 51 9.39 -10.33 15.38
CA GLU A 51 10.58 -9.55 15.01
C GLU A 51 11.38 -10.18 13.86
N LYS A 52 11.17 -11.47 13.59
CA LYS A 52 11.82 -12.24 12.52
C LYS A 52 10.95 -12.37 11.27
N ILE A 53 9.76 -11.78 11.25
CA ILE A 53 8.87 -11.83 10.09
C ILE A 53 9.38 -10.85 9.03
N LEU A 54 9.74 -11.38 7.87
CA LEU A 54 10.17 -10.60 6.72
C LEU A 54 8.94 -10.22 5.88
N LEU A 55 8.87 -8.95 5.48
CA LEU A 55 7.79 -8.43 4.65
C LEU A 55 8.31 -8.20 3.23
N PRO A 56 7.94 -9.04 2.25
CA PRO A 56 8.47 -8.91 0.90
C PRO A 56 8.02 -7.59 0.27
N PRO A 57 8.95 -6.76 -0.26
CA PRO A 57 8.62 -5.48 -0.90
C PRO A 57 7.55 -5.58 -2.00
N LEU A 58 7.52 -6.73 -2.70
CA LEU A 58 6.53 -7.01 -3.74
C LEU A 58 5.10 -6.92 -3.23
N HIS A 59 4.77 -7.56 -2.10
CA HIS A 59 3.39 -7.56 -1.60
C HIS A 59 2.93 -6.16 -1.21
N ILE A 60 3.84 -5.32 -0.71
CA ILE A 60 3.55 -3.93 -0.39
C ILE A 60 3.27 -3.14 -1.66
N LYS A 61 4.14 -3.25 -2.67
CA LYS A 61 3.97 -2.62 -3.98
C LYS A 61 2.63 -2.97 -4.62
N LEU A 62 2.25 -4.25 -4.59
CA LEU A 62 0.95 -4.71 -5.08
C LEU A 62 -0.22 -4.07 -4.31
N GLY A 63 -0.06 -3.85 -3.01
CA GLY A 63 -1.09 -3.17 -2.19
C GLY A 63 -1.24 -1.69 -2.49
N LEU A 64 -0.10 -1.00 -2.64
CA LEU A 64 -0.09 0.42 -3.01
C LEU A 64 -0.74 0.63 -4.37
N MET A 65 -0.36 -0.17 -5.38
CA MET A 65 -0.96 -0.11 -6.71
C MET A 65 -2.47 -0.37 -6.66
N LYS A 66 -2.89 -1.39 -5.90
CA LYS A 66 -4.31 -1.70 -5.73
C LYS A 66 -5.09 -0.48 -5.25
N ASN A 67 -4.63 0.13 -4.18
CA ASN A 67 -5.34 1.26 -3.56
C ASN A 67 -5.28 2.53 -4.41
N PHE A 68 -4.17 2.75 -5.11
CA PHE A 68 -4.03 3.86 -6.06
C PHE A 68 -5.07 3.76 -7.18
N VAL A 69 -5.17 2.61 -7.87
CA VAL A 69 -6.15 2.45 -8.96
C VAL A 69 -7.59 2.48 -8.44
N LYS A 70 -7.86 1.89 -7.26
CA LYS A 70 -9.20 1.99 -6.66
C LYS A 70 -9.59 3.44 -6.37
N ALA A 71 -8.65 4.31 -6.02
CA ALA A 71 -8.93 5.73 -5.85
C ALA A 71 -9.20 6.41 -7.20
N ILE A 72 -8.36 6.20 -8.23
CA ILE A 72 -8.62 6.73 -9.59
C ILE A 72 -10.06 6.41 -10.03
N VAL A 73 -10.44 5.14 -9.95
CA VAL A 73 -11.76 4.66 -10.39
C VAL A 73 -12.88 5.25 -9.55
N LYS A 74 -12.71 5.32 -8.22
CA LYS A 74 -13.75 5.84 -7.32
C LYS A 74 -14.09 7.30 -7.60
N TYR A 75 -13.11 8.13 -7.95
CA TYR A 75 -13.33 9.55 -8.18
C TYR A 75 -13.83 9.85 -9.59
N ASN A 76 -13.32 9.15 -10.59
CA ASN A 76 -13.71 9.36 -11.97
C ASN A 76 -13.60 8.07 -12.79
N GLU A 77 -14.67 7.27 -12.82
CA GLU A 77 -14.75 6.06 -13.66
C GLU A 77 -14.62 6.37 -15.17
N GLU A 78 -14.85 7.61 -15.59
CA GLU A 78 -14.67 8.08 -16.96
C GLU A 78 -13.36 8.84 -17.17
N GLY A 79 -12.49 8.89 -16.14
CA GLY A 79 -11.22 9.59 -16.16
C GLY A 79 -10.25 8.99 -17.17
N GLU A 80 -9.40 9.85 -17.74
CA GLU A 80 -8.42 9.47 -18.75
C GLU A 80 -7.45 8.39 -18.22
N GLY A 81 -7.00 8.51 -16.97
CA GLY A 81 -6.15 7.50 -16.34
C GLY A 81 -6.75 6.10 -16.31
N PHE A 82 -8.05 5.95 -15.98
CA PHE A 82 -8.69 4.62 -15.99
C PHE A 82 -8.94 4.10 -17.41
N LYS A 83 -9.36 4.98 -18.34
CA LYS A 83 -9.49 4.63 -19.76
C LYS A 83 -8.16 4.12 -20.32
N TYR A 84 -7.07 4.85 -20.06
CA TYR A 84 -5.72 4.47 -20.45
C TYR A 84 -5.32 3.08 -19.93
N LEU A 85 -5.62 2.76 -18.65
CA LEU A 85 -5.30 1.44 -18.09
C LEU A 85 -6.02 0.30 -18.81
N LYS A 86 -7.27 0.50 -19.25
CA LYS A 86 -8.02 -0.50 -20.03
C LYS A 86 -7.40 -0.71 -21.40
N ASP A 87 -7.07 0.38 -22.09
CA ASP A 87 -6.48 0.34 -23.43
C ASP A 87 -5.07 -0.25 -23.42
N LYS A 88 -4.29 0.05 -22.37
CA LYS A 88 -2.94 -0.48 -22.18
C LYS A 88 -2.92 -1.97 -21.91
N PHE A 89 -3.89 -2.48 -21.16
CA PHE A 89 -3.97 -3.88 -20.76
C PHE A 89 -5.25 -4.56 -21.25
N PRO A 90 -5.45 -4.70 -22.58
CA PRO A 90 -6.70 -5.21 -23.14
C PRO A 90 -6.97 -6.68 -22.78
N LYS A 91 -5.94 -7.41 -22.34
CA LYS A 91 -6.05 -8.80 -21.86
C LYS A 91 -6.42 -8.90 -20.37
N VAL A 92 -6.52 -7.78 -19.66
CA VAL A 92 -6.95 -7.71 -18.26
C VAL A 92 -8.38 -7.18 -18.25
N SER A 93 -9.30 -7.94 -17.67
CA SER A 93 -10.71 -7.53 -17.56
C SER A 93 -10.86 -6.23 -16.76
N ASP A 94 -11.83 -5.40 -17.14
CA ASP A 94 -12.21 -4.17 -16.43
C ASP A 94 -12.39 -4.39 -14.92
N ALA A 95 -13.03 -5.48 -14.50
CA ALA A 95 -13.22 -5.80 -13.08
C ALA A 95 -11.90 -5.96 -12.31
N LYS A 96 -10.88 -6.55 -12.95
CA LYS A 96 -9.54 -6.68 -12.36
C LYS A 96 -8.83 -5.34 -12.28
N ILE A 97 -8.94 -4.51 -13.32
CA ILE A 97 -8.37 -3.15 -13.32
C ILE A 97 -9.05 -2.31 -12.22
N LYS A 98 -10.39 -2.32 -12.14
CA LYS A 98 -11.16 -1.62 -11.09
C LYS A 98 -10.76 -2.04 -9.69
N GLU A 99 -10.50 -3.33 -9.47
CA GLU A 99 -10.01 -3.85 -8.18
C GLU A 99 -8.50 -3.65 -7.96
N GLY A 100 -7.80 -3.02 -8.90
CA GLY A 100 -6.37 -2.75 -8.83
C GLY A 100 -5.53 -4.02 -8.81
N ILE A 101 -5.98 -5.08 -9.50
CA ILE A 101 -5.30 -6.37 -9.57
C ILE A 101 -4.27 -6.33 -10.71
N PHE A 102 -3.04 -6.00 -10.34
CA PHE A 102 -1.89 -5.98 -11.24
C PHE A 102 -0.81 -6.98 -10.81
N ILE A 103 0.01 -7.41 -11.76
CA ILE A 103 1.23 -8.19 -11.47
C ILE A 103 2.46 -7.29 -11.50
N GLY A 104 3.56 -7.75 -10.89
CA GLY A 104 4.83 -7.02 -10.82
C GLY A 104 5.32 -6.44 -12.16
N PRO A 105 5.32 -7.22 -13.27
CA PRO A 105 5.69 -6.71 -14.60
C PRO A 105 4.82 -5.54 -15.09
N GLN A 106 3.50 -5.61 -14.94
CA GLN A 106 2.59 -4.52 -15.38
C GLN A 106 2.84 -3.22 -14.61
N ILE A 107 3.11 -3.31 -13.30
CA ILE A 107 3.44 -2.13 -12.49
C ILE A 107 4.77 -1.51 -12.94
N ARG A 108 5.79 -2.35 -13.22
CA ARG A 108 7.09 -1.88 -13.71
C ARG A 108 6.98 -1.22 -15.09
N GLU A 109 6.09 -1.71 -15.93
CA GLU A 109 5.79 -1.11 -17.23
C GLU A 109 5.16 0.27 -17.05
N LEU A 110 4.12 0.37 -16.20
CA LEU A 110 3.46 1.65 -15.92
C LEU A 110 4.41 2.69 -15.32
N PHE A 111 5.32 2.31 -14.42
CA PHE A 111 6.29 3.24 -13.83
C PHE A 111 7.20 3.92 -14.87
N LYS A 112 7.32 3.35 -16.07
CA LYS A 112 8.13 3.91 -17.17
C LYS A 112 7.28 4.58 -18.24
N ASP A 113 5.96 4.54 -18.12
CA ASP A 113 5.04 4.98 -19.15
C ASP A 113 4.63 6.44 -18.92
N LEU A 114 5.31 7.35 -19.63
CA LEU A 114 5.03 8.79 -19.56
C LEU A 114 3.64 9.15 -20.09
N ASN A 115 3.07 8.33 -20.98
CA ASN A 115 1.71 8.57 -21.50
C ASN A 115 0.68 8.29 -20.40
N PHE A 116 0.90 7.26 -19.57
CA PHE A 116 0.05 7.03 -18.42
C PHE A 116 0.10 8.21 -17.44
N GLU A 117 1.30 8.72 -17.12
CA GLU A 117 1.46 9.90 -16.25
C GLU A 117 0.77 11.15 -16.82
N ALA A 118 0.78 11.32 -18.15
CA ALA A 118 0.12 12.44 -18.82
C ALA A 118 -1.42 12.37 -18.73
N CYS A 119 -2.00 11.18 -18.61
CA CYS A 119 -3.44 10.98 -18.45
C CYS A 119 -3.94 11.18 -16.99
N LEU A 120 -3.03 11.43 -16.04
CA LEU A 120 -3.39 11.65 -14.64
C LEU A 120 -3.66 13.13 -14.38
N ASN A 121 -4.70 13.42 -13.57
CA ASN A 121 -4.91 14.76 -13.07
C ASN A 121 -3.81 15.15 -12.05
N SER A 122 -3.77 16.43 -11.65
CA SER A 122 -2.71 16.94 -10.77
C SER A 122 -2.57 16.19 -9.44
N VAL A 123 -3.69 15.77 -8.83
CA VAL A 123 -3.71 15.04 -7.55
C VAL A 123 -3.24 13.59 -7.74
N GLU A 124 -3.75 12.92 -8.77
CA GLU A 124 -3.35 11.55 -9.13
C GLU A 124 -1.86 11.49 -9.50
N LYS A 125 -1.38 12.47 -10.27
CA LYS A 125 0.01 12.59 -10.69
C LYS A 125 0.95 12.81 -9.50
N ALA A 126 0.57 13.64 -8.53
CA ALA A 126 1.36 13.83 -7.32
C ALA A 126 1.50 12.51 -6.52
N ALA A 127 0.41 11.76 -6.37
CA ALA A 127 0.42 10.45 -5.72
C ALA A 127 1.24 9.42 -6.52
N TRP A 128 1.12 9.41 -7.84
CA TRP A 128 1.88 8.53 -8.73
C TRP A 128 3.38 8.78 -8.64
N ASN A 129 3.80 10.05 -8.70
CA ASN A 129 5.22 10.42 -8.63
C ASN A 129 5.82 10.10 -7.26
N SER A 130 5.03 10.28 -6.18
CA SER A 130 5.43 9.84 -4.84
C SER A 130 5.59 8.32 -4.77
N PHE A 131 4.72 7.57 -5.46
CA PHE A 131 4.80 6.10 -5.50
C PHE A 131 6.02 5.61 -6.30
N ILE A 132 6.34 6.23 -7.44
CA ILE A 132 7.58 5.97 -8.18
C ILE A 132 8.78 6.25 -7.29
N SER A 133 8.83 7.40 -6.61
CA SER A 133 9.92 7.77 -5.70
C SER A 133 10.11 6.74 -4.57
N LEU A 134 9.02 6.29 -3.93
CA LEU A 134 9.10 5.21 -2.93
C LEU A 134 9.64 3.91 -3.55
N ASN A 135 9.17 3.55 -4.74
CA ASN A 135 9.62 2.34 -5.41
C ASN A 135 11.11 2.39 -5.71
N GLU A 136 11.62 3.51 -6.22
CA GLU A 136 13.02 3.64 -6.54
C GLU A 136 13.88 3.69 -5.29
N ASN A 137 13.50 4.49 -4.30
CA ASN A 137 14.35 4.85 -3.16
C ASN A 137 14.17 3.96 -1.93
N PHE A 138 13.14 3.10 -1.89
CA PHE A 138 12.90 2.22 -0.74
C PHE A 138 12.55 0.78 -1.14
N LEU A 139 11.48 0.57 -1.92
CA LEU A 139 10.99 -0.79 -2.25
C LEU A 139 11.78 -1.48 -3.37
N GLY A 140 12.68 -0.76 -4.03
CA GLY A 140 13.53 -1.24 -5.10
C GLY A 140 14.85 -1.80 -4.56
N THR A 141 15.91 -1.66 -5.33
CA THR A 141 17.26 -2.13 -4.95
C THR A 141 17.87 -1.24 -3.87
N LYS A 142 17.82 0.08 -4.02
CA LYS A 142 18.37 1.06 -3.06
C LYS A 142 17.44 1.30 -1.87
N LYS A 143 18.01 1.47 -0.67
CA LYS A 143 17.34 2.02 0.53
C LYS A 143 18.00 3.37 0.81
N SER A 144 17.32 4.44 0.44
CA SER A 144 17.79 5.81 0.64
C SER A 144 17.90 6.12 2.14
N PRO A 145 18.87 6.93 2.60
CA PRO A 145 18.93 7.39 3.99
C PRO A 145 17.69 8.21 4.37
N ILE A 146 17.06 8.91 3.41
CA ILE A 146 15.86 9.74 3.63
C ILE A 146 14.54 8.99 3.32
N TYR A 147 14.54 7.66 3.40
CA TYR A 147 13.37 6.86 3.04
C TYR A 147 12.14 7.15 3.91
N GLU A 148 12.32 7.60 5.16
CA GLU A 148 11.23 7.97 6.06
C GLU A 148 10.46 9.19 5.54
N GLU A 149 11.17 10.20 5.04
CA GLU A 149 10.55 11.37 4.41
C GLU A 149 9.78 10.97 3.15
N ILE A 150 10.37 10.10 2.32
CA ILE A 150 9.72 9.58 1.10
C ILE A 150 8.42 8.83 1.43
N VAL A 151 8.42 8.05 2.52
CA VAL A 151 7.21 7.38 3.02
C VAL A 151 6.16 8.40 3.44
N VAL A 152 6.54 9.42 4.22
CA VAL A 152 5.60 10.46 4.68
C VAL A 152 4.98 11.20 3.48
N THR A 153 5.80 11.61 2.51
CA THR A 153 5.33 12.26 1.28
C THR A 153 4.32 11.38 0.52
N LEU A 154 4.59 10.07 0.40
CA LEU A 154 3.64 9.15 -0.21
C LEU A 154 2.32 9.08 0.55
N LEU A 155 2.37 8.98 1.88
CA LEU A 155 1.19 8.87 2.72
C LEU A 155 0.32 10.11 2.61
N ASP A 156 0.91 11.31 2.58
CA ASP A 156 0.20 12.57 2.43
C ASP A 156 -0.42 12.71 1.04
N ALA A 157 0.31 12.33 -0.03
CA ALA A 157 -0.23 12.33 -1.38
C ALA A 157 -1.39 11.32 -1.54
N PHE A 158 -1.26 10.12 -0.98
CA PHE A 158 -2.30 9.10 -0.99
C PHE A 158 -3.53 9.52 -0.16
N ARG A 159 -3.31 10.20 0.98
CA ARG A 159 -4.39 10.78 1.77
C ARG A 159 -5.16 11.82 0.96
N THR A 160 -4.44 12.73 0.31
CA THR A 160 -5.01 13.81 -0.52
C THR A 160 -5.82 13.25 -1.68
N MET A 161 -5.30 12.21 -2.33
CA MET A 161 -6.00 11.47 -3.39
C MET A 161 -7.17 10.61 -2.86
N GLY A 162 -7.33 10.45 -1.55
CA GLY A 162 -8.41 9.66 -0.96
C GLY A 162 -8.24 8.14 -1.10
N CYS A 163 -6.98 7.67 -1.23
CA CYS A 163 -6.66 6.25 -1.15
C CYS A 163 -7.09 5.70 0.22
N ASN A 164 -7.62 4.48 0.24
CA ASN A 164 -7.83 3.78 1.52
C ASN A 164 -6.49 3.27 2.04
N MET A 165 -6.20 3.47 3.33
CA MET A 165 -5.05 2.83 3.95
C MET A 165 -5.32 1.32 4.13
N SER A 166 -4.39 0.48 3.69
CA SER A 166 -4.44 -0.96 3.98
C SER A 166 -3.41 -1.34 5.03
N LEU A 167 -3.51 -2.56 5.58
CA LEU A 167 -2.52 -3.10 6.52
C LEU A 167 -1.08 -2.95 6.01
N LYS A 168 -0.86 -3.03 4.69
CA LYS A 168 0.46 -2.89 4.08
C LYS A 168 1.12 -1.52 4.33
N TYR A 169 0.33 -0.49 4.63
CA TYR A 169 0.79 0.87 4.88
C TYR A 169 1.29 1.04 6.31
N THR A 170 0.66 0.33 7.25
CA THR A 170 1.06 0.31 8.67
C THR A 170 2.49 -0.22 8.84
N PHE A 171 2.94 -1.02 7.87
CA PHE A 171 4.33 -1.47 7.82
C PHE A 171 5.31 -0.32 7.55
N PHE A 172 4.89 0.78 6.92
CA PHE A 172 5.75 1.94 6.77
C PHE A 172 5.76 2.83 8.02
N THR A 173 4.62 3.02 8.69
CA THR A 173 4.54 3.94 9.83
C THR A 173 5.17 3.38 11.11
N HIS A 174 5.17 2.06 11.28
CA HIS A 174 5.72 1.40 12.47
C HIS A 174 7.02 0.61 12.24
N ILE A 175 7.39 0.30 10.98
CA ILE A 175 8.45 -0.68 10.65
C ILE A 175 9.50 -0.10 9.70
N CYS A 176 9.76 1.20 9.73
CA CYS A 176 10.92 1.74 9.03
C CYS A 176 12.24 1.07 9.51
N ASN A 177 12.30 0.69 10.79
CA ASN A 177 13.48 0.05 11.40
C ASN A 177 13.58 -1.47 11.23
N SER A 178 12.46 -2.22 11.16
CA SER A 178 12.49 -3.69 11.04
C SER A 178 12.33 -4.19 9.58
N PHE A 179 12.19 -3.28 8.61
CA PHE A 179 12.22 -3.62 7.19
C PHE A 179 13.63 -4.05 6.77
N ARG A 180 13.93 -5.33 6.96
CA ARG A 180 15.13 -5.97 6.44
C ARG A 180 14.87 -6.34 4.98
N LYS A 181 15.64 -5.74 4.06
CA LYS A 181 15.72 -6.24 2.70
C LYS A 181 16.39 -7.61 2.76
N ILE A 182 15.76 -8.60 2.14
CA ILE A 182 16.36 -9.92 1.88
C ILE A 182 17.31 -9.77 0.70
#